data_AF-A0A964P052-F1
#
_entry.id   AF-A0A964P052-F1
#
_cell.length_a   1.000
_cell.length_b   1.000
_cell.length_c   1.000
_cell.angle_alpha   90.00
_cell.angle_beta   90.00
_cell.angle_gamma   90.00
#
_symmetry.space_group_name_H-M   'P 1'
#
loop_
_entity.id
_entity.type
_entity.pdbx_description
1 polymer ?
#
loop_
_entity_poly.entity_id
_entity_poly.type
_entity_poly.pdbx_seq_one_letter_code
_entity_poly.pdbx_strand_id
1 'polypeptide(L)'
;MTVKSSFGELLHAEIDLLAVSQDELATLEVRVANPAAYAERNIAFDPALTGARVEVLRRADRQPYLKITSDRAISEPALDLVVEVTWSGGQLLREYATFMDSPGYAADSLPAKHHRGASRWRMT
;
A
#
# COMPACT_ATOMS: atom_id res chain seq x y z
N MET A 1 0.06 7.35 1.85
CA MET A 1 1.18 6.47 1.43
C MET A 1 1.66 6.95 0.08
N THR A 2 2.97 6.92 -0.14
CA THR A 2 3.62 7.25 -1.41
C THR A 2 4.53 6.09 -1.80
N VAL A 3 4.44 5.62 -3.03
CA VAL A 3 5.36 4.61 -3.56
C VAL A 3 6.49 5.31 -4.33
N LYS A 4 7.73 4.89 -4.10
CA LYS A 4 8.96 5.42 -4.71
C LYS A 4 9.56 4.48 -5.75
N SER A 5 9.20 3.20 -5.74
CA SER A 5 9.59 2.19 -6.72
C SER A 5 8.54 2.05 -7.82
N SER A 6 8.94 1.53 -8.98
CA SER A 6 8.01 1.11 -10.03
C SER A 6 7.65 -0.38 -9.90
N PHE A 7 6.57 -0.78 -10.56
CA PHE A 7 6.25 -2.20 -10.76
C PHE A 7 7.43 -2.91 -11.48
N GLY A 8 7.77 -4.13 -11.05
CA GLY A 8 8.94 -4.89 -11.51
C GLY A 8 10.21 -4.62 -10.69
N GLU A 9 10.18 -3.66 -9.76
CA GLU A 9 11.29 -3.36 -8.85
C GLU A 9 11.01 -3.88 -7.43
N LEU A 10 12.05 -3.88 -6.60
CA LEU A 10 11.88 -4.06 -5.16
C LEU A 10 11.04 -2.90 -4.62
N LEU A 11 10.07 -3.22 -3.77
CA LEU A 11 9.19 -2.23 -3.16
C LEU A 11 10.02 -1.20 -2.40
N HIS A 12 9.68 0.07 -2.61
CA HIS A 12 10.03 1.15 -1.72
C HIS A 12 8.80 2.02 -1.54
N ALA A 13 8.13 1.89 -0.40
CA ALA A 13 6.96 2.70 -0.04
C ALA A 13 7.22 3.49 1.23
N GLU A 14 6.58 4.64 1.32
CA GLU A 14 6.67 5.53 2.46
C GLU A 14 5.28 5.90 2.97
N ILE A 15 5.10 5.87 4.29
CA ILE A 15 3.83 6.19 4.96
C ILE A 15 4.11 7.20 6.06
N ASP A 16 3.57 8.40 5.94
CA ASP A 16 3.72 9.41 6.99
C ASP A 16 2.95 9.01 8.24
N LEU A 17 3.60 9.13 9.40
CA LEU A 17 2.98 8.88 10.70
C LEU A 17 2.34 10.17 11.21
N LEU A 18 1.05 10.34 10.91
CA LEU A 18 0.30 11.52 11.34
C LEU A 18 -0.18 11.34 12.79
N ALA A 19 -0.02 12.39 13.60
CA ALA A 19 -0.58 12.49 14.95
C ALA A 19 -0.17 11.35 15.92
N VAL A 20 1.06 10.82 15.82
CA VAL A 20 1.60 9.87 16.80
C VAL A 20 2.34 10.64 17.90
N SER A 21 2.00 10.38 19.16
CA SER A 21 2.69 10.97 20.32
C SER A 21 4.12 10.44 20.47
N GLN A 22 4.97 11.13 21.24
CA GLN A 22 6.33 10.65 21.49
C GLN A 22 6.35 9.33 22.29
N ASP A 23 5.43 9.16 23.23
CA ASP A 23 5.33 7.94 24.04
C ASP A 23 4.88 6.73 23.20
N GLU A 24 3.96 6.94 22.25
CA GLU A 24 3.58 5.92 21.28
C GLU A 24 4.76 5.57 20.36
N LEU A 25 5.46 6.57 19.81
CA LEU A 25 6.65 6.36 18.98
C LEU A 25 7.74 5.56 19.71
N ALA A 26 7.90 5.72 21.02
CA ALA A 26 8.90 5.01 21.81
C ALA A 26 8.61 3.51 21.97
N THR A 27 7.35 3.10 21.80
CA THR A 27 6.90 1.70 21.92
C THR A 27 6.37 1.14 20.60
N LEU A 28 6.53 1.89 19.51
CA LEU A 28 5.92 1.58 18.23
C LEU A 28 6.66 0.42 17.56
N GLU A 29 5.96 -0.69 17.41
CA GLU A 29 6.36 -1.81 16.56
C GLU A 29 5.50 -1.83 15.31
N VAL A 30 6.14 -1.89 14.14
CA VAL A 30 5.42 -1.86 12.86
C VAL A 30 5.94 -2.96 11.96
N ARG A 31 5.01 -3.67 11.31
CA ARG A 31 5.32 -4.70 10.32
C ARG A 31 4.27 -4.75 9.22
N VAL A 32 4.61 -5.39 8.11
CA VAL A 32 3.58 -5.84 7.17
C VAL A 32 2.80 -6.96 7.85
N ALA A 33 1.47 -6.90 7.76
CA ALA A 33 0.61 -7.92 8.35
C ALA A 33 0.89 -9.29 7.69
N ASN A 34 0.65 -10.36 8.44
CA ASN A 34 0.86 -11.71 7.91
C ASN A 34 -0.26 -12.08 6.90
N PRO A 35 -0.07 -13.12 6.07
CA PRO A 35 -1.10 -13.53 5.11
C PRO A 35 -2.46 -13.88 5.71
N ALA A 36 -2.52 -14.30 6.97
CA ALA A 36 -3.78 -14.61 7.66
C ALA A 36 -4.64 -13.34 7.86
N ALA A 37 -4.02 -12.24 8.27
CA ALA A 37 -4.69 -10.95 8.43
C ALA A 37 -5.23 -10.39 7.09
N TYR A 38 -4.56 -10.68 5.97
CA TYR A 38 -5.07 -10.34 4.63
C TYR A 38 -6.30 -11.18 4.30
N ALA A 39 -6.25 -12.50 4.56
CA ALA A 39 -7.36 -13.42 4.31
C ALA A 39 -8.62 -13.07 5.13
N GLU A 40 -8.47 -12.70 6.40
CA GLU A 40 -9.57 -12.23 7.27
C GLU A 40 -10.30 -11.00 6.70
N ARG A 41 -9.61 -10.20 5.88
CA ARG A 41 -10.12 -8.98 5.24
C ARG A 41 -10.51 -9.20 3.78
N ASN A 42 -10.40 -10.42 3.27
CA ASN A 42 -10.63 -10.75 1.86
C ASN A 42 -9.74 -9.93 0.90
N ILE A 43 -8.49 -9.69 1.30
CA ILE A 43 -7.46 -9.01 0.51
C ILE A 43 -6.46 -10.07 0.01
N ALA A 44 -6.03 -9.95 -1.25
CA ALA A 44 -5.00 -10.81 -1.80
C ALA A 44 -3.62 -10.45 -1.21
N PHE A 45 -2.86 -11.44 -0.75
CA PHE A 45 -1.49 -11.23 -0.28
C PHE A 45 -0.50 -11.32 -1.44
N ASP A 46 0.24 -10.24 -1.69
CA ASP A 46 1.34 -10.25 -2.67
C ASP A 46 2.55 -11.02 -2.10
N PRO A 47 3.02 -12.11 -2.75
CA PRO A 47 4.16 -12.89 -2.27
C PRO A 47 5.46 -12.09 -2.09
N ALA A 48 5.62 -10.96 -2.78
CA ALA A 48 6.76 -10.07 -2.65
C ALA A 48 6.78 -9.32 -1.31
N LEU A 49 5.65 -9.26 -0.59
CA LEU A 49 5.59 -8.74 0.77
C LEU A 49 6.11 -9.73 1.83
N THR A 50 6.37 -10.98 1.44
CA THR A 50 7.05 -11.96 2.32
C THR A 50 8.44 -11.45 2.67
N GLY A 51 8.72 -11.25 3.96
CA GLY A 51 10.03 -10.74 4.39
C GLY A 51 10.21 -9.23 4.20
N ALA A 52 9.15 -8.50 3.83
CA ALA A 52 9.20 -7.05 3.78
C ALA A 52 9.61 -6.45 5.14
N ARG A 53 10.52 -5.48 5.09
CA ARG A 53 11.01 -4.75 6.25
C ARG A 53 10.29 -3.43 6.38
N VAL A 54 10.01 -3.06 7.63
CA VAL A 54 9.45 -1.75 7.98
C VAL A 54 10.41 -1.06 8.94
N GLU A 55 10.76 0.18 8.62
CA GLU A 55 11.63 1.01 9.44
C GLU A 55 10.91 2.32 9.77
N VAL A 56 10.99 2.76 11.03
CA VAL A 56 10.51 4.08 11.44
C VAL A 56 11.66 5.07 11.29
N LEU A 57 11.52 6.01 10.37
CA LEU A 57 12.53 7.02 10.07
C LEU A 57 11.98 8.43 10.32
N ARG A 58 12.87 9.43 10.30
CA ARG A 58 12.50 10.84 10.40
C ARG A 58 12.99 11.61 9.19
N ARG A 59 12.13 12.47 8.66
CA ARG A 59 12.47 13.43 7.62
C ARG A 59 13.34 14.57 8.18
N ALA A 60 13.85 15.41 7.28
CA ALA A 60 14.64 16.59 7.63
C ALA A 60 13.85 17.60 8.50
N ASP A 61 12.53 17.69 8.31
CA ASP A 61 11.62 18.51 9.11
C ASP A 61 11.20 17.86 10.44
N ARG A 62 11.81 16.72 10.81
CA ARG A 62 11.51 15.87 11.97
C ARG A 62 10.17 15.13 11.91
N GLN A 63 9.43 15.17 10.81
CA GLN A 63 8.23 14.37 10.63
C GLN A 63 8.59 12.87 10.59
N PRO A 64 8.02 12.03 11.48
CA PRO A 64 8.22 10.59 11.41
C PRO A 64 7.45 9.97 10.24
N TYR A 65 8.03 8.93 9.65
CA TYR A 65 7.42 8.15 8.58
C TYR A 65 7.90 6.69 8.62
N LEU A 66 7.12 5.79 8.04
CA LEU A 66 7.49 4.41 7.81
C LEU A 66 8.13 4.29 6.44
N LYS A 67 9.29 3.64 6.36
CA LYS A 67 9.88 3.14 5.12
C LYS A 67 9.63 1.65 5.04
N ILE A 68 9.08 1.19 3.91
CA ILE A 68 8.72 -0.20 3.69
C ILE A 68 9.46 -0.70 2.45
N THR A 69 10.21 -1.77 2.60
CA THR A 69 11.01 -2.36 1.52
C THR A 69 10.82 -3.86 1.42
N SER A 70 10.70 -4.39 0.22
CA SER A 70 10.73 -5.83 -0.04
C SER A 70 12.13 -6.31 -0.44
N ASP A 71 12.34 -7.62 -0.41
CA ASP A 71 13.51 -8.30 -0.97
C ASP A 71 13.22 -8.99 -2.31
N ARG A 72 11.96 -8.91 -2.78
CA ARG A 72 11.47 -9.43 -4.05
C ARG A 72 10.78 -8.34 -4.87
N ALA A 73 10.84 -8.46 -6.19
CA ALA A 73 10.18 -7.53 -7.09
C ALA A 73 8.65 -7.67 -6.98
N ILE A 74 7.95 -6.55 -7.02
CA ILE A 74 6.49 -6.53 -7.12
C ILE A 74 6.09 -6.97 -8.53
N SER A 75 5.16 -7.94 -8.64
CA SER A 75 4.76 -8.57 -9.91
C SER A 75 3.52 -7.96 -10.56
N GLU A 76 2.82 -7.07 -9.87
CA GLU A 76 1.62 -6.40 -10.38
C GLU A 76 1.70 -4.87 -10.17
N PRO A 77 1.05 -4.06 -11.02
CA PRO A 77 1.03 -2.61 -10.83
C PRO A 77 0.09 -2.17 -9.69
N ALA A 78 -0.87 -3.00 -9.29
CA ALA A 78 -1.70 -2.75 -8.11
C ALA A 78 -1.10 -3.45 -6.88
N LEU A 79 -1.01 -2.73 -5.77
CA LEU A 79 -0.53 -3.27 -4.50
C LEU A 79 -1.47 -2.88 -3.36
N ASP A 80 -2.01 -3.90 -2.69
CA ASP A 80 -2.67 -3.76 -1.40
C ASP A 80 -1.69 -4.10 -0.29
N LEU A 81 -1.51 -3.16 0.63
CA LEU A 81 -0.61 -3.28 1.76
C LEU A 81 -1.40 -3.13 3.07
N VAL A 82 -1.37 -4.17 3.89
CA VAL A 82 -1.87 -4.13 5.25
C VAL A 82 -0.68 -3.97 6.20
N VAL A 83 -0.64 -2.84 6.89
CA VAL A 83 0.38 -2.53 7.91
C VAL A 83 -0.23 -2.79 9.28
N GLU A 84 0.47 -3.59 10.07
CA GLU A 84 0.15 -3.83 11.47
C GLU A 84 1.04 -2.95 12.34
N VAL A 85 0.40 -2.23 13.25
CA VAL A 85 1.03 -1.28 14.18
C VAL A 85 0.66 -1.70 15.59
N THR A 86 1.64 -1.91 16.45
CA THR A 86 1.46 -2.24 17.88
C THR A 86 2.19 -1.21 18.71
N TRP A 87 1.59 -0.78 19.82
CA TRP A 87 2.19 0.13 20.79
C TRP A 87 1.68 -0.22 22.20
N SER A 88 2.17 0.49 23.21
CA SER A 88 1.80 0.26 24.62
C SER A 88 0.29 0.29 24.91
N GLY A 89 -0.48 1.03 24.11
CA GLY A 89 -1.92 1.21 24.28
C GLY A 89 -2.80 0.29 23.42
N GLY A 90 -2.22 -0.54 22.54
CA GLY A 90 -2.98 -1.45 21.70
C GLY A 90 -2.35 -1.76 20.35
N GLN A 91 -3.21 -2.15 19.40
CA GLN A 91 -2.82 -2.56 18.06
C GLN A 91 -3.82 -2.00 17.04
N LEU A 92 -3.33 -1.68 15.84
CA LEU A 92 -4.09 -1.22 14.70
C LEU A 92 -3.60 -1.92 13.44
N LEU A 93 -4.54 -2.36 12.60
CA LEU A 93 -4.26 -2.73 11.22
C LEU A 93 -4.76 -1.63 10.29
N ARG A 94 -3.91 -1.20 9.36
CA ARG A 94 -4.24 -0.18 8.37
C ARG A 94 -3.99 -0.69 6.97
N GLU A 95 -5.02 -0.59 6.14
CA GLU A 95 -4.99 -0.95 4.73
C GLU A 95 -4.58 0.26 3.89
N TYR A 96 -3.72 0.03 2.91
CA TYR A 96 -3.30 0.98 1.90
C TYR A 96 -3.38 0.32 0.54
N ALA A 97 -4.21 0.86 -0.34
CA ALA A 97 -4.27 0.47 -1.75
C ALA A 97 -3.54 1.51 -2.59
N THR A 98 -2.72 1.07 -3.54
CA THR A 98 -2.00 1.96 -4.45
C THR A 98 -1.81 1.33 -5.82
N PHE A 99 -1.49 2.19 -6.79
CA PHE A 99 -1.15 1.80 -8.14
C PHE A 99 0.21 2.39 -8.49
N MET A 100 1.13 1.54 -8.94
CA MET A 100 2.49 1.90 -9.32
C MET A 100 2.53 2.22 -10.81
N ASP A 101 2.78 3.49 -11.14
CA ASP A 101 2.97 3.90 -12.51
C ASP A 101 4.40 3.53 -12.98
N SER A 102 4.49 2.91 -14.16
CA SER A 102 5.76 2.68 -14.86
C SER A 102 5.69 3.30 -16.25
N PRO A 103 6.73 4.00 -16.74
CA PRO A 103 6.74 4.54 -18.10
C PRO A 103 6.69 3.39 -19.13
N GLY A 104 5.48 3.12 -19.62
CA GLY A 104 5.17 1.99 -20.50
C GLY A 104 3.86 1.28 -20.14
N TYR A 105 3.40 1.42 -18.89
CA TYR A 105 2.09 0.96 -18.41
C TYR A 105 1.14 2.15 -18.33
N ALA A 106 0.82 2.77 -19.46
CA ALA A 106 -0.36 3.63 -19.51
C ALA A 106 -1.58 2.75 -19.22
N ALA A 107 -2.56 3.29 -18.48
CA ALA A 107 -3.82 2.65 -18.06
C ALA A 107 -4.77 2.26 -19.22
N ASP A 108 -4.22 1.82 -20.34
CA ASP A 108 -4.91 1.35 -21.55
C ASP A 108 -5.39 -0.11 -21.41
N SER A 109 -5.09 -0.76 -20.28
CA SER A 109 -5.47 -2.14 -19.97
C SER A 109 -6.58 -2.30 -18.93
N LEU A 110 -7.17 -1.21 -18.41
CA LEU A 110 -8.53 -1.35 -17.89
C LEU A 110 -9.42 -1.55 -19.11
N PRO A 111 -10.08 -2.71 -19.30
CA PRO A 111 -11.13 -2.77 -20.31
C PRO A 111 -12.15 -1.73 -19.89
N ALA A 112 -12.18 -0.61 -20.62
CA ALA A 112 -13.32 0.27 -20.63
C ALA A 112 -14.51 -0.67 -20.81
N LYS A 113 -15.37 -0.77 -19.79
CA LYS A 113 -16.62 -1.50 -19.91
C LYS A 113 -17.31 -0.91 -21.11
N HIS A 114 -17.20 -1.59 -22.26
CA HIS A 114 -17.96 -1.29 -23.45
C HIS A 114 -19.40 -1.55 -23.07
N HIS A 115 -20.08 -0.55 -22.53
CA HIS A 115 -21.52 -0.42 -22.64
C HIS A 115 -21.83 -0.18 -24.12
N ARG A 116 -21.67 -1.22 -24.95
CA ARG A 116 -22.42 -1.29 -26.20
C ARG A 116 -23.87 -1.58 -25.81
N GLY A 117 -24.72 -0.56 -25.87
CA GLY A 117 -26.15 -0.76 -25.70
C GLY A 117 -26.97 0.51 -25.60
N ALA A 118 -27.38 1.01 -26.77
CA ALA A 118 -28.61 1.77 -26.99
C ALA A 118 -28.70 3.22 -26.46
N SER A 119 -28.07 4.14 -27.18
CA SER A 119 -28.61 5.49 -27.34
C SER A 119 -29.71 5.48 -28.40
N ARG A 120 -30.99 5.53 -27.99
CA ARG A 120 -32.08 6.02 -28.85
C ARG A 120 -33.17 6.66 -28.01
N TRP A 121 -32.96 7.93 -27.65
CA TRP A 121 -34.05 8.85 -27.39
C TRP A 121 -34.42 9.51 -28.71
N ARG A 122 -35.61 9.21 -29.25
CA ARG A 122 -36.34 10.14 -30.10
C ARG A 122 -37.76 10.25 -29.57
N MET A 123 -38.07 11.44 -29.10
CA MET A 123 -39.41 11.99 -28.98
C MET A 123 -39.97 12.20 -30.38
N THR A 124 -41.14 11.63 -30.65
CA THR A 124 -42.26 12.20 -31.43
C THR A 124 -43.49 11.36 -31.13
#